data_AF-A0A536PI32-F1
#
_entry.id   AF-A0A536PI32-F1
#
_cell.length_a   1.000
_cell.length_b   1.000
_cell.length_c   1.000
_cell.angle_alpha   90.00
_cell.angle_beta   90.00
_cell.angle_gamma   90.00
#
_symmetry.space_group_name_H-M   'P 1'
#
loop_
_entity.id
_entity.type
_entity.pdbx_description
1 polymer ?
#
loop_
_entity_poly.entity_id
_entity_poly.type
_entity_poly.pdbx_seq_one_letter_code
_entity_poly.pdbx_strand_id
1 'polypeptide(L)'
;MRLPLWLRSLLVRGGAIPPASGGSIKLPTYAIVGLRPVKAERTADGGMQVLAYDWKTGEFVPDGSYLAHLFMPSMLEDAGGDIDYVSKGEFERRVNELRSKRC
;
A
#
# COMPACT_ATOMS: atom_id res chain seq x y z
N MET A 1 -3.03 24.76 -37.85
CA MET A 1 -2.85 23.47 -37.14
C MET A 1 -3.52 23.59 -35.77
N ARG A 2 -4.51 22.73 -35.48
CA ARG A 2 -5.36 22.80 -34.29
C ARG A 2 -4.79 21.88 -33.20
N LEU A 3 -4.32 22.47 -32.09
CA LEU A 3 -3.84 21.74 -30.91
C LEU A 3 -5.01 21.06 -30.17
N PRO A 4 -4.83 19.86 -29.60
CA PRO A 4 -5.89 19.14 -28.89
C PRO A 4 -6.28 19.83 -27.58
N LEU A 5 -7.59 19.88 -27.31
CA LEU A 5 -8.23 20.61 -26.21
C LEU A 5 -7.79 20.17 -24.81
N TRP A 6 -7.12 19.03 -24.66
CA TRP A 6 -6.59 18.56 -23.37
C TRP A 6 -5.30 19.25 -22.92
N LEU A 7 -4.60 19.97 -23.81
CA LEU A 7 -3.32 20.62 -23.45
C LEU A 7 -3.50 22.05 -22.88
N ARG A 8 -4.73 22.57 -22.85
CA ARG A 8 -5.03 23.96 -22.44
C ARG A 8 -5.41 24.13 -20.96
N SER A 9 -5.52 23.04 -20.20
CA SER A 9 -5.96 23.08 -18.79
C SER A 9 -4.83 23.12 -17.76
N LEU A 10 -3.57 23.23 -18.18
CA LEU A 10 -2.42 23.14 -17.24
C LEU A 10 -1.87 24.49 -16.75
N LEU A 11 -2.43 25.63 -17.19
CA LEU A 11 -1.99 26.95 -16.76
C LEU A 11 -3.17 27.85 -16.41
N VAL A 12 -3.86 27.56 -15.31
CA VAL A 12 -4.51 28.64 -14.55
C VAL A 12 -4.74 28.18 -13.10
N ARG A 13 -4.08 28.89 -12.19
CA ARG A 13 -4.38 29.06 -10.76
C ARG A 13 -4.47 27.81 -9.88
N GLY A 14 -3.47 27.70 -9.01
CA GLY A 14 -3.62 27.18 -7.65
C GLY A 14 -3.59 25.67 -7.57
N GLY A 15 -2.52 25.14 -6.96
CA GLY A 15 -2.33 23.72 -6.74
C GLY A 15 -3.53 23.09 -6.04
N ALA A 16 -4.33 22.38 -6.83
CA ALA A 16 -5.16 21.30 -6.35
C ALA A 16 -4.67 20.08 -7.14
N ILE A 17 -3.89 19.25 -6.45
CA ILE A 17 -3.64 17.87 -6.87
C ILE A 17 -5.05 17.31 -7.15
N PRO A 18 -5.34 16.79 -8.35
CA PRO A 18 -6.64 16.17 -8.57
C PRO A 18 -6.84 15.12 -7.46
N PRO A 19 -8.00 15.05 -6.79
CA PRO A 19 -8.26 13.91 -5.94
C PRO A 19 -8.12 12.69 -6.85
N ALA A 20 -7.05 11.93 -6.64
CA ALA A 20 -6.84 10.67 -7.33
C ALA A 20 -8.15 9.92 -7.25
N SER A 21 -8.74 9.62 -8.41
CA SER A 21 -10.01 8.92 -8.54
C SER A 21 -10.13 7.86 -7.45
N GLY A 22 -11.08 8.08 -6.55
CA GLY A 22 -11.21 7.36 -5.30
C GLY A 22 -11.40 5.87 -5.51
N GLY A 23 -10.30 5.13 -5.59
CA GLY A 23 -10.25 3.83 -4.95
C GLY A 23 -10.35 4.13 -3.46
N SER A 24 -11.53 3.97 -2.87
CA SER A 24 -11.67 3.97 -1.41
C SER A 24 -10.85 2.79 -0.88
N ILE A 25 -9.56 3.01 -0.64
CA ILE A 25 -8.71 2.01 0.00
C ILE A 25 -9.29 1.84 1.39
N LYS A 26 -10.03 0.75 1.57
CA LYS A 26 -10.65 0.39 2.83
C LYS A 26 -9.51 0.01 3.76
N LEU A 27 -9.11 0.97 4.59
CA LEU A 27 -8.25 0.70 5.72
C LEU A 27 -9.07 0.03 6.83
N PRO A 28 -8.52 -0.99 7.52
CA PRO A 28 -7.18 -1.53 7.33
C PRO A 28 -7.07 -2.41 6.07
N THR A 29 -5.96 -2.28 5.35
CA THR A 29 -5.66 -3.07 4.14
C THR A 29 -4.61 -4.11 4.50
N TYR A 30 -4.85 -5.38 4.11
CA TYR A 30 -3.95 -6.49 4.35
C TYR A 30 -3.42 -7.01 3.01
N ALA A 31 -2.11 -7.20 2.94
CA ALA A 31 -1.47 -7.75 1.75
C ALA A 31 -0.29 -8.64 2.13
N ILE A 32 0.06 -9.55 1.24
CA ILE A 32 1.29 -10.33 1.30
C ILE A 32 2.19 -9.82 0.18
N VAL A 33 3.34 -9.26 0.53
CA VAL A 33 4.33 -8.82 -0.46
C VAL A 33 5.39 -9.90 -0.57
N GLY A 34 5.32 -10.69 -1.64
CA GLY A 34 6.08 -11.92 -1.86
C GLY A 34 5.73 -13.00 -0.82
N LEU A 35 6.41 -12.98 0.32
CA LEU A 35 6.17 -13.90 1.45
C LEU A 35 5.98 -13.17 2.78
N ARG A 36 6.05 -11.83 2.77
CA ARG A 36 6.01 -10.99 3.97
C ARG A 36 4.60 -10.45 4.17
N PRO A 37 3.94 -10.75 5.29
CA PRO A 37 2.68 -10.09 5.63
C PRO A 37 2.91 -8.60 5.87
N VAL A 38 2.14 -7.76 5.19
CA VAL A 38 2.15 -6.31 5.33
C VAL A 38 0.72 -5.81 5.54
N LYS A 39 0.51 -4.87 6.47
CA LYS A 39 -0.78 -4.23 6.68
C LYS A 39 -0.66 -2.71 6.71
N ALA A 40 -1.65 -2.02 6.16
CA ALA A 40 -1.79 -0.58 6.29
C ALA A 40 -2.94 -0.25 7.24
N GLU A 41 -2.68 0.64 8.19
CA GLU A 41 -3.64 1.08 9.21
C GLU A 41 -3.63 2.61 9.32
N ARG A 42 -4.73 3.20 9.79
CA ARG A 42 -4.74 4.64 10.12
C ARG A 42 -4.03 4.87 11.44
N THR A 43 -3.24 5.93 11.49
CA THR A 43 -2.65 6.41 12.75
C THR A 43 -3.66 7.28 13.50
N ALA A 44 -3.46 7.45 14.81
CA ALA A 44 -4.30 8.29 15.66
C ALA A 44 -4.37 9.75 15.17
N ASP A 45 -3.28 10.25 14.58
CA ASP A 45 -3.17 11.59 14.00
C ASP A 45 -3.92 11.76 12.67
N GLY A 46 -4.68 10.74 12.23
CA GLY A 46 -5.38 10.75 10.94
C GLY A 46 -4.48 10.47 9.74
N GLY A 47 -3.20 10.17 9.99
CA GLY A 47 -2.26 9.69 9.00
C GLY A 47 -2.46 8.20 8.68
N MET A 48 -1.51 7.65 7.96
CA MET A 48 -1.49 6.25 7.56
C MET A 48 -0.12 5.69 7.85
N GLN A 49 -0.07 4.50 8.43
CA GLN A 49 1.17 3.75 8.62
C GLN A 49 1.06 2.39 7.93
N VAL A 50 2.20 1.96 7.38
CA VAL A 50 2.36 0.62 6.85
C VAL A 50 3.24 -0.15 7.80
N LEU A 51 2.77 -1.34 8.18
CA LEU A 51 3.40 -2.24 9.11
C LEU A 51 3.78 -3.52 8.37
N ALA A 52 5.06 -3.86 8.36
CA ALA A 52 5.56 -5.09 7.77
C ALA A 52 5.95 -6.09 8.86
N TYR A 53 5.67 -7.37 8.63
CA TYR A 53 6.00 -8.44 9.57
C TYR A 53 7.50 -8.68 9.63
N ASP A 54 8.12 -8.51 10.79
CA ASP A 54 9.52 -8.83 11.01
C ASP A 54 9.69 -10.32 11.35
N TRP A 55 10.45 -11.07 10.54
CA TRP A 55 10.67 -12.50 10.80
C TRP A 55 11.57 -12.78 12.01
N LYS A 56 12.45 -11.85 12.39
CA LYS A 56 13.34 -12.01 13.54
C LYS A 56 12.54 -11.88 14.84
N THR A 57 11.77 -10.80 14.99
CA THR A 57 11.01 -10.53 16.22
C THR A 57 9.64 -11.20 16.19
N GLY A 58 9.04 -11.41 15.02
CA GLY A 58 7.68 -11.95 14.85
C GLY A 58 6.59 -10.90 15.07
N GLU A 59 7.00 -9.63 15.07
CA GLU A 59 6.15 -8.46 15.32
C GLU A 59 5.99 -7.63 14.05
N PHE A 60 5.01 -6.72 14.07
CA PHE A 60 4.76 -5.80 12.98
C PHE A 60 5.47 -4.48 13.24
N VAL A 61 6.43 -4.14 12.38
CA VAL A 61 7.21 -2.91 12.50
C VAL A 61 6.82 -1.92 11.41
N PRO A 62 6.79 -0.60 11.71
CA PRO A 62 6.49 0.40 10.71
C PRO A 62 7.57 0.43 9.64
N ASP A 63 7.18 0.20 8.39
CA ASP A 63 8.06 0.13 7.24
C ASP A 63 7.42 0.87 6.06
N GLY A 64 7.80 2.15 5.93
CA GLY A 64 7.28 3.06 4.91
C GLY A 64 7.67 2.67 3.48
N SER A 65 8.64 1.78 3.30
CA SER A 65 9.06 1.30 1.98
C SER A 65 7.90 0.59 1.27
N TYR A 66 7.06 -0.11 2.02
CA TYR A 66 5.87 -0.80 1.50
C TYR A 66 4.68 0.12 1.22
N LEU A 67 4.76 1.40 1.57
CA LEU A 67 3.71 2.37 1.25
C LEU A 67 3.60 2.57 -0.26
N ALA A 68 4.72 2.72 -0.97
CA ALA A 68 4.71 2.80 -2.43
C ALA A 68 4.14 1.51 -3.07
N HIS A 69 4.46 0.34 -2.52
CA HIS A 69 3.93 -0.94 -2.98
C HIS A 69 2.39 -1.01 -2.86
N LEU A 70 1.83 -0.66 -1.70
CA LEU A 70 0.39 -0.75 -1.44
C LEU A 70 -0.44 0.35 -2.14
N PHE A 71 0.10 1.56 -2.24
CA PHE A 71 -0.67 2.74 -2.66
C PHE A 71 -0.30 3.24 -4.06
N MET A 72 0.86 2.85 -4.59
CA MET A 72 1.35 3.26 -5.91
C MET A 72 1.94 2.07 -6.70
N PRO A 73 1.28 0.90 -6.78
CA PRO A 73 1.81 -0.25 -7.50
C PRO A 73 2.02 0.06 -9.00
N SER A 74 1.21 0.94 -9.58
CA SER A 74 1.31 1.37 -10.97
C SER A 74 2.55 2.22 -11.29
N MET A 75 3.19 2.84 -10.29
CA MET A 75 4.48 3.52 -10.50
C MET A 75 5.67 2.57 -10.37
N LEU A 76 5.41 1.33 -9.97
CA LEU A 76 6.39 0.30 -9.68
C LEU A 76 6.33 -0.80 -10.74
N GLU A 77 6.14 -0.43 -12.02
CA GLU A 77 6.02 -1.35 -13.17
C GLU A 77 7.16 -2.39 -13.26
N ASP A 78 8.32 -2.12 -12.64
CA ASP A 78 9.48 -3.01 -12.58
C ASP A 78 9.87 -3.43 -11.14
N ALA A 79 9.20 -2.92 -10.10
CA ALA A 79 9.63 -3.13 -8.71
C ALA A 79 9.14 -4.47 -8.11
N GLY A 80 9.01 -5.50 -8.95
CA GLY A 80 9.21 -6.93 -8.63
C GLY A 80 8.50 -7.53 -7.42
N GLY A 81 7.56 -6.84 -6.81
CA GLY A 81 6.84 -7.29 -5.64
C GLY A 81 5.51 -7.87 -6.08
N ASP A 82 5.37 -9.18 -6.06
CA ASP A 82 4.06 -9.83 -6.11
C ASP A 82 3.29 -9.37 -4.86
N ILE A 83 2.28 -8.51 -5.04
CA ILE A 83 1.45 -8.01 -3.95
C ILE A 83 0.11 -8.72 -4.03
N ASP A 84 -0.10 -9.64 -3.10
CA ASP A 84 -1.34 -10.38 -2.98
C ASP A 84 -2.22 -9.72 -1.90
N TYR A 85 -3.30 -9.06 -2.32
CA TYR A 85 -4.25 -8.44 -1.41
C TYR A 85 -5.19 -9.51 -0.84
N VAL A 86 -5.12 -9.71 0.47
CA VAL A 86 -5.83 -10.81 1.15
C VAL A 86 -6.86 -10.28 2.15
N SER A 87 -7.80 -11.14 2.52
CA SER A 87 -8.72 -10.85 3.63
C SER A 87 -7.99 -10.88 4.97
N LYS A 88 -8.53 -10.20 5.99
CA LYS A 88 -8.00 -10.23 7.36
C LYS A 88 -7.77 -11.66 7.88
N GLY A 89 -8.75 -12.56 7.69
CA GLY A 89 -8.65 -13.94 8.17
C GLY A 89 -7.55 -14.74 7.47
N GLU A 90 -7.34 -14.52 6.17
CA GLU A 90 -6.24 -15.15 5.41
C GLU A 90 -4.89 -14.60 5.84
N PHE A 91 -4.81 -13.28 6.05
CA PHE A 91 -3.63 -12.62 6.59
C PHE A 91 -3.24 -13.19 7.96
N GLU A 92 -4.19 -13.26 8.89
CA GLU A 92 -3.96 -13.82 10.24
C GLU A 92 -3.55 -15.28 10.18
N ARG A 93 -4.17 -16.08 9.31
CA ARG A 93 -3.76 -17.47 9.07
C ARG A 93 -2.31 -17.53 8.60
N ARG A 94 -1.91 -16.70 7.63
CA ARG A 94 -0.55 -16.67 7.09
C ARG A 94 0.48 -16.26 8.14
N VAL A 95 0.15 -15.26 8.95
CA VAL A 95 0.97 -14.83 10.08
C VAL A 95 1.11 -15.96 11.11
N ASN A 96 0.03 -16.68 11.42
CA ASN A 96 0.07 -17.78 12.36
C ASN A 96 0.89 -18.97 11.83
N GLU A 97 0.83 -19.26 10.53
CA GLU A 97 1.70 -20.25 9.89
C GLU A 97 3.18 -19.85 10.02
N LEU A 98 3.52 -18.58 9.78
CA LEU A 98 4.89 -18.07 9.91
C LEU A 98 5.39 -18.13 11.35
N ARG A 99 4.54 -17.80 12.31
CA ARG A 99 4.86 -17.91 13.75
C ARG A 99 5.05 -19.35 14.19
N SER A 100 4.19 -20.26 13.72
CA SER A 100 4.28 -21.70 14.03
C SER A 100 5.54 -22.34 13.47
N LYS A 101 6.02 -21.91 12.30
CA LYS A 101 7.27 -22.40 11.68
C LYS A 101 8.55 -21.92 12.38
N ARG A 102 8.43 -20.96 13.31
CA ARG A 102 9.56 -20.48 14.12
C ARG A 102 9.79 -21.33 15.38
N CYS A 103 8.84 -22.20 15.73
CA CYS A 103 8.98 -23.23 16.75
C CYS A 103 9.71 -24.45 16.18
#